data_AF-X0TDS8-F1
#
_entry.id   AF-X0TDS8-F1
#
_cell.length_a   1.000
_cell.length_b   1.000
_cell.length_c   1.000
_cell.angle_alpha   90.00
_cell.angle_beta   90.00
_cell.angle_gamma   90.00
#
_symmetry.space_group_name_H-M   'P 1'
#
loop_
_entity.id
_entity.type
_entity.pdbx_description
1 polymer ?
#
loop_
_entity_poly.entity_id
_entity_poly.type
_entity_poly.pdbx_seq_one_letter_code
_entity_poly.pdbx_strand_id
1 'polypeptide(L)'
;RPEFALADLIWRKLFIENSPVSEACRGPLTSLKMLGISAKSRSLDKARAYFKKLTPAQYIDIVFEKANVKQVVMTNDPFDEAEHAVWMKKPRVDKRFAPALRIDPILTAWPKAAAQLRKWGYKAKTKIDVQTVKETRRFLTDWITRINPLYLAVSLPPDFTCPDRSARSAMIRDVVLPVAHDAGIPFAMMIGVRKLVNPGLGLAGDSLGAADGTVIENLCREFPDNRFLVTMLSRENQHQLCVSARKFGNLMPFGCWWFLNNPSLVEEMTRMRTELLGLSYIPQHSDARVLDQLLYKWTHSRAVIAKVLTDKYQDLAATGWQLKREDIKRDVANLFGGNFERFLADTPKA
;
A
#
# COMPACT_ATOMS: atom_id res chain seq x y z
N ARG A 1 31.64 -0.44 2.46
CA ARG A 1 30.61 -0.08 1.46
C ARG A 1 29.88 1.17 1.98
N PRO A 2 29.54 2.15 1.14
CA PRO A 2 28.95 3.43 1.56
C PRO A 2 27.73 3.28 2.50
N GLU A 3 26.96 2.21 2.33
CA GLU A 3 25.76 1.90 3.11
C GLU A 3 26.08 1.60 4.58
N PHE A 4 27.22 0.98 4.88
CA PHE A 4 27.65 0.73 6.26
C PHE A 4 27.98 2.03 6.99
N ALA A 5 28.69 2.94 6.33
CA ALA A 5 29.04 4.25 6.90
C ALA A 5 27.79 5.10 7.13
N LEU A 6 26.81 5.05 6.21
CA LEU A 6 25.53 5.72 6.38
C LEU A 6 24.72 5.13 7.55
N ALA A 7 24.68 3.79 7.67
CA ALA A 7 24.02 3.13 8.80
C ALA A 7 24.68 3.50 10.15
N ASP A 8 26.02 3.57 10.20
CA ASP A 8 26.75 3.99 11.39
C ASP A 8 26.49 5.46 11.74
N LEU A 9 26.41 6.35 10.73
CA LEU A 9 26.04 7.74 10.92
C LEU A 9 24.62 7.88 11.49
N ILE A 10 23.64 7.19 10.89
CA ILE A 10 22.24 7.21 11.34
C ILE A 10 22.15 6.66 12.78
N TRP A 11 22.81 5.54 13.07
CA TRP A 11 22.82 4.95 14.40
C TRP A 11 23.41 5.91 15.43
N ARG A 12 24.58 6.49 15.14
CA ARG A 12 25.20 7.48 16.01
C ARG A 12 24.28 8.68 16.26
N LYS A 13 23.74 9.30 15.20
CA LYS A 13 22.93 10.52 15.31
C LYS A 13 21.57 10.29 15.98
N LEU A 14 20.88 9.19 15.65
CA LEU A 14 19.47 9.00 16.04
C LEU A 14 19.25 8.03 17.21
N PHE A 15 20.26 7.23 17.59
CA PHE A 15 20.14 6.23 18.65
C PHE A 15 21.13 6.42 19.80
N ILE A 16 22.27 7.08 19.55
CA ILE A 16 23.32 7.29 20.56
C ILE A 16 23.31 8.74 21.06
N GLU A 17 23.47 9.69 20.14
CA GLU A 17 23.46 11.13 20.46
C GLU A 17 22.06 11.61 20.89
N ASN A 18 21.01 10.88 20.49
CA ASN A 18 19.62 11.15 20.85
C ASN A 18 18.91 9.87 21.24
N SER A 19 17.90 9.98 22.11
CA SER A 19 17.03 8.84 22.43
C SER A 19 16.17 8.47 21.21
N PRO A 20 16.11 7.20 20.78
CA PRO A 20 15.44 6.75 19.56
C PRO A 20 13.91 6.65 19.72
N VAL A 21 13.25 7.76 20.08
CA VAL A 21 11.82 7.79 20.44
C VAL A 21 10.87 7.89 19.24
N SER A 22 11.37 8.33 18.08
CA SER A 22 10.53 8.40 16.87
C SER A 22 10.10 7.00 16.44
N GLU A 23 8.92 6.89 15.84
CA GLU A 23 8.38 5.60 15.39
C GLU A 23 9.33 4.87 14.41
N ALA A 24 9.99 5.63 13.52
CA ALA A 24 10.98 5.11 12.59
C ALA A 24 12.28 4.63 13.27
N CYS A 25 12.63 5.11 14.46
CA CYS A 25 13.77 4.62 15.24
C CYS A 25 13.37 3.47 16.18
N ARG A 26 12.17 3.54 16.78
CA ARG A 26 11.58 2.46 17.59
C ARG A 26 11.39 1.17 16.78
N GLY A 27 11.00 1.29 15.51
CA GLY A 27 10.75 0.17 14.61
C GLY A 27 11.93 -0.82 14.53
N PRO A 28 13.12 -0.39 14.07
CA PRO A 28 14.31 -1.24 14.03
C PRO A 28 14.66 -1.90 15.37
N LEU A 29 14.49 -1.22 16.51
CA LEU A 29 14.73 -1.82 17.83
C LEU A 29 13.74 -2.96 18.13
N THR A 30 12.48 -2.81 17.72
CA THR A 30 11.47 -3.86 17.83
C THR A 30 11.81 -5.05 16.93
N SER A 31 12.22 -4.80 15.68
CA SER A 31 12.70 -5.86 14.79
C SER A 31 13.88 -6.63 15.38
N LEU A 32 14.90 -5.93 15.90
CA LEU A 32 16.04 -6.55 16.57
C LEU A 32 15.59 -7.41 17.77
N LYS A 33 14.71 -6.88 18.63
CA LYS A 33 14.15 -7.62 19.76
C LYS A 33 13.43 -8.90 19.32
N MET A 34 12.61 -8.84 18.28
CA MET A 34 11.88 -10.01 17.75
C MET A 34 12.81 -11.07 17.15
N LEU A 35 13.96 -10.65 16.62
CA LEU A 35 15.02 -11.54 16.13
C LEU A 35 15.91 -12.09 17.25
N GLY A 36 15.67 -11.73 18.52
CA GLY A 36 16.49 -12.14 19.66
C GLY A 36 17.81 -11.38 19.78
N ILE A 37 17.95 -10.26 19.07
CA ILE A 37 19.16 -9.44 19.06
C ILE A 37 18.99 -8.31 20.07
N SER A 38 19.76 -8.39 21.16
CA SER A 38 19.73 -7.37 22.21
C SER A 38 20.36 -6.05 21.75
N ALA A 39 19.60 -4.97 21.79
CA ALA A 39 20.09 -3.60 21.56
C ALA A 39 20.81 -3.00 22.79
N LYS A 40 20.94 -3.73 23.91
CA LYS A 40 21.55 -3.22 25.16
C LYS A 40 22.99 -2.74 24.99
N SER A 41 23.76 -3.39 24.11
CA SER A 41 25.15 -2.98 23.83
C SER A 41 25.26 -1.70 23.01
N ARG A 42 24.13 -1.16 22.51
CA ARG A 42 24.08 0.05 21.67
C ARG A 42 25.05 0.02 20.47
N SER A 43 25.36 -1.19 19.98
CA SER A 43 26.24 -1.44 18.84
C SER A 43 25.51 -2.27 17.78
N LEU A 44 25.84 -2.00 16.51
CA LEU A 44 25.32 -2.71 15.35
C LEU A 44 26.03 -4.05 15.07
N ASP A 45 27.12 -4.37 15.75
CA ASP A 45 28.00 -5.50 15.39
C ASP A 45 27.29 -6.84 15.51
N LYS A 46 26.52 -7.04 16.59
CA LYS A 46 25.74 -8.28 16.78
C LYS A 46 24.67 -8.44 15.70
N ALA A 47 24.02 -7.35 15.29
CA ALA A 47 23.04 -7.37 14.22
C ALA A 47 23.69 -7.71 12.88
N ARG A 48 24.80 -7.04 12.53
CA ARG A 48 25.58 -7.31 11.32
C ARG A 48 26.07 -8.76 11.26
N ALA A 49 26.58 -9.28 12.37
CA ALA A 49 27.04 -10.67 12.49
C ALA A 49 25.91 -11.69 12.36
N TYR A 50 24.70 -11.36 12.84
CA TYR A 50 23.51 -12.20 12.67
C TYR A 50 23.11 -12.28 11.19
N PHE A 51 22.92 -11.14 10.52
CA PHE A 51 22.46 -11.13 9.11
C PHE A 51 23.48 -11.72 8.15
N LYS A 52 24.79 -11.62 8.43
CA LYS A 52 25.84 -12.23 7.60
C LYS A 52 25.73 -13.76 7.49
N LYS A 53 25.08 -14.43 8.46
CA LYS A 53 24.93 -15.89 8.51
C LYS A 53 23.72 -16.40 7.73
N LEU A 54 22.85 -15.52 7.25
CA LEU A 54 21.57 -15.91 6.65
C LEU A 54 21.59 -15.72 5.14
N THR A 55 20.97 -16.66 4.44
CA THR A 55 20.57 -16.48 3.05
C THR A 55 19.26 -15.68 2.97
N PRO A 56 18.94 -15.05 1.83
CA PRO A 56 17.65 -14.37 1.64
C PRO A 56 16.45 -15.28 1.90
N ALA A 57 16.47 -16.54 1.45
CA ALA A 57 15.38 -17.49 1.65
C ALA A 57 15.14 -17.79 3.14
N GLN A 58 16.21 -18.09 3.89
CA GLN A 58 16.11 -18.30 5.34
C GLN A 58 15.57 -17.06 6.04
N TYR A 59 15.99 -15.86 5.62
CA TYR A 59 15.52 -14.64 6.25
C TYR A 59 14.05 -14.32 5.94
N ILE A 60 13.58 -14.62 4.73
CA ILE A 60 12.17 -14.57 4.37
C ILE A 60 11.36 -15.48 5.29
N ASP A 61 11.78 -16.74 5.48
CA ASP A 61 11.07 -17.67 6.36
C ASP A 61 10.98 -17.15 7.80
N ILE A 62 12.10 -16.69 8.36
CA ILE A 62 12.17 -16.12 9.71
C ILE A 62 11.24 -14.91 9.86
N VAL A 63 11.24 -13.98 8.89
CA VAL A 63 10.44 -12.76 8.97
C VAL A 63 8.95 -13.06 8.81
N PHE A 64 8.55 -13.93 7.88
CA PHE A 64 7.14 -14.29 7.67
C PHE A 64 6.57 -14.99 8.91
N GLU A 65 7.32 -15.92 9.49
CA GLU A 65 6.95 -16.62 10.72
C GLU A 65 6.79 -15.62 11.88
N LYS A 66 7.83 -14.83 12.17
CA LYS A 66 7.83 -13.90 13.31
C LYS A 66 6.85 -12.74 13.17
N ALA A 67 6.64 -12.24 11.97
CA ALA A 67 5.62 -11.23 11.70
C ALA A 67 4.20 -11.83 11.67
N ASN A 68 4.06 -13.15 11.63
CA ASN A 68 2.81 -13.86 11.38
C ASN A 68 2.10 -13.27 10.14
N VAL A 69 2.81 -13.30 9.01
CA VAL A 69 2.34 -12.83 7.70
C VAL A 69 2.25 -14.04 6.77
N LYS A 70 1.08 -14.29 6.20
CA LYS A 70 0.84 -15.39 5.25
C LYS A 70 1.32 -15.04 3.84
N GLN A 71 1.08 -13.80 3.42
CA GLN A 71 1.37 -13.32 2.08
C GLN A 71 1.65 -11.81 2.11
N VAL A 72 2.49 -11.34 1.21
CA VAL A 72 2.71 -9.92 0.93
C VAL A 72 2.26 -9.60 -0.48
N VAL A 73 1.69 -8.41 -0.67
CA VAL A 73 1.43 -7.87 -2.00
C VAL A 73 2.58 -6.92 -2.34
N MET A 74 3.27 -7.20 -3.43
CA MET A 74 4.38 -6.41 -3.95
C MET A 74 3.87 -5.20 -4.73
N THR A 75 4.72 -4.20 -4.91
CA THR A 75 4.52 -3.13 -5.88
C THR A 75 5.43 -3.40 -7.07
N ASN A 76 4.85 -3.75 -8.22
CA ASN A 76 5.60 -4.15 -9.39
C ASN A 76 5.51 -3.11 -10.50
N ASP A 77 6.63 -2.48 -10.83
CA ASP A 77 6.71 -1.41 -11.81
C ASP A 77 7.36 -1.89 -13.12
N PRO A 78 6.58 -2.05 -14.20
CA PRO A 78 7.14 -2.42 -15.50
C PRO A 78 8.03 -1.33 -16.11
N PHE A 79 7.99 -0.09 -15.61
CA PHE A 79 8.86 1.00 -16.07
C PHE A 79 10.15 1.11 -15.28
N ASP A 80 10.32 0.35 -14.19
CA ASP A 80 11.63 0.15 -13.58
C ASP A 80 12.43 -0.86 -14.43
N GLU A 81 13.59 -0.46 -14.93
CA GLU A 81 14.37 -1.27 -15.88
C GLU A 81 14.86 -2.58 -15.26
N ALA A 82 15.28 -2.54 -14.00
CA ALA A 82 15.79 -3.72 -13.30
C ALA A 82 14.66 -4.73 -13.06
N GLU A 83 13.51 -4.25 -12.60
CA GLU A 83 12.33 -5.09 -12.38
C GLU A 83 11.74 -5.61 -13.70
N HIS A 84 11.64 -4.77 -14.73
CA HIS A 84 11.20 -5.17 -16.06
C HIS A 84 12.04 -6.34 -16.59
N ALA A 85 13.37 -6.24 -16.49
CA ALA A 85 14.29 -7.28 -16.93
C ALA A 85 14.09 -8.61 -16.16
N VAL A 86 13.73 -8.56 -14.88
CA VAL A 86 13.38 -9.75 -14.09
C VAL A 86 12.12 -10.41 -14.64
N TRP A 87 11.02 -9.67 -14.81
CA TRP A 87 9.75 -10.23 -15.29
C TRP A 87 9.80 -10.74 -16.74
N MET A 88 10.66 -10.16 -17.58
CA MET A 88 10.87 -10.67 -18.94
C MET A 88 11.48 -12.07 -18.96
N LYS A 89 12.24 -12.45 -17.92
CA LYS A 89 12.78 -13.80 -17.75
C LYS A 89 11.78 -14.81 -17.21
N LYS A 90 10.53 -14.41 -16.91
CA LYS A 90 9.46 -15.25 -16.36
C LYS A 90 9.93 -16.04 -15.13
N PRO A 91 10.35 -15.35 -14.05
CA PRO A 91 10.94 -16.01 -12.89
C PRO A 91 9.91 -16.87 -12.18
N ARG A 92 10.38 -17.89 -11.46
CA ARG A 92 9.55 -18.56 -10.47
C ARG A 92 9.35 -17.63 -9.28
N VAL A 93 8.11 -17.27 -9.00
CA VAL A 93 7.75 -16.41 -7.87
C VAL A 93 7.34 -17.29 -6.67
N ASP A 94 7.84 -16.97 -5.50
CA ASP A 94 7.38 -17.58 -4.24
C ASP A 94 5.91 -17.20 -4.01
N LYS A 95 5.04 -18.17 -3.73
CA LYS A 95 3.59 -17.98 -3.58
C LYS A 95 3.21 -17.00 -2.46
N ARG A 96 4.13 -16.76 -1.51
CA ARG A 96 3.99 -15.77 -0.45
C ARG A 96 4.06 -14.32 -0.96
N PHE A 97 4.48 -14.10 -2.21
CA PHE A 97 4.61 -12.79 -2.83
C PHE A 97 3.63 -12.68 -4.00
N ALA A 98 2.51 -12.00 -3.78
CA ALA A 98 1.55 -11.69 -4.83
C ALA A 98 1.89 -10.34 -5.48
N PRO A 99 1.78 -10.19 -6.81
CA PRO A 99 2.08 -8.93 -7.45
C PRO A 99 0.91 -7.94 -7.42
N ALA A 100 1.22 -6.65 -7.51
CA ALA A 100 0.30 -5.60 -7.91
C ALA A 100 0.95 -4.72 -8.98
N LEU A 101 0.20 -4.37 -10.02
CA LEU A 101 0.75 -3.68 -11.18
C LEU A 101 0.74 -2.17 -10.94
N ARG A 102 1.91 -1.59 -10.71
CA ARG A 102 2.08 -0.15 -10.58
C ARG A 102 2.01 0.52 -11.95
N ILE A 103 1.20 1.58 -12.06
CA ILE A 103 0.96 2.30 -13.31
C ILE A 103 1.18 3.81 -13.21
N ASP A 104 1.87 4.30 -12.17
CA ASP A 104 2.22 5.74 -12.01
C ASP A 104 2.69 6.38 -13.32
N PRO A 105 3.65 5.82 -14.09
CA PRO A 105 4.18 6.51 -15.26
C PRO A 105 3.13 6.81 -16.33
N ILE A 106 2.12 5.95 -16.48
CA ILE A 106 1.01 6.15 -17.42
C ILE A 106 0.17 7.36 -17.03
N LEU A 107 -0.06 7.55 -15.72
CA LEU A 107 -0.99 8.55 -15.19
C LEU A 107 -0.33 9.87 -14.77
N THR A 108 0.97 9.86 -14.45
CA THR A 108 1.70 11.04 -13.95
C THR A 108 2.81 11.52 -14.89
N ALA A 109 3.19 10.73 -15.90
CA ALA A 109 4.30 11.04 -16.79
C ALA A 109 4.06 10.56 -18.23
N TRP A 110 2.84 10.77 -18.74
CA TRP A 110 2.36 10.18 -20.00
C TRP A 110 3.32 10.34 -21.21
N PRO A 111 3.90 11.52 -21.50
CA PRO A 111 4.82 11.65 -22.64
C PRO A 111 6.03 10.71 -22.55
N LYS A 112 6.59 10.52 -21.34
CA LYS A 112 7.70 9.60 -21.09
C LYS A 112 7.24 8.15 -21.19
N ALA A 113 6.09 7.81 -20.61
CA ALA A 113 5.50 6.48 -20.71
C ALA A 113 5.21 6.09 -22.17
N ALA A 114 4.57 6.97 -22.95
CA ALA A 114 4.29 6.74 -24.37
C ALA A 114 5.56 6.49 -25.19
N ALA A 115 6.65 7.22 -24.91
CA ALA A 115 7.94 6.98 -25.56
C ALA A 115 8.51 5.60 -25.23
N GLN A 116 8.40 5.17 -23.98
CA GLN A 116 8.84 3.84 -23.56
C GLN A 116 7.97 2.72 -24.15
N LEU A 117 6.65 2.91 -24.16
CA LEU A 117 5.69 2.01 -24.79
C LEU A 117 6.04 1.77 -26.27
N ARG A 118 6.40 2.82 -27.03
CA ARG A 118 6.87 2.66 -28.42
C ARG A 118 8.11 1.81 -28.55
N LYS A 119 9.09 1.98 -27.65
CA LYS A 119 10.32 1.15 -27.64
C LYS A 119 10.01 -0.33 -27.41
N TRP A 120 8.97 -0.62 -26.64
CA TRP A 120 8.48 -1.99 -26.40
C TRP A 120 7.48 -2.48 -27.46
N GLY A 121 7.29 -1.74 -28.55
CA GLY A 121 6.43 -2.15 -29.66
C GLY A 121 4.94 -1.83 -29.50
N TYR A 122 4.55 -1.02 -28.52
CA TYR A 122 3.19 -0.49 -28.38
C TYR A 122 3.08 0.83 -29.12
N LYS A 123 2.16 0.95 -30.09
CA LYS A 123 2.06 2.13 -30.98
C LYS A 123 1.38 3.34 -30.30
N ALA A 124 1.71 3.61 -29.05
CA ALA A 124 1.19 4.73 -28.27
C ALA A 124 1.88 6.06 -28.63
N LYS A 125 1.10 7.12 -28.83
CA LYS A 125 1.57 8.47 -29.12
C LYS A 125 1.38 9.38 -27.92
N THR A 126 2.02 10.54 -27.91
CA THR A 126 1.77 11.55 -26.86
C THR A 126 0.32 12.04 -26.88
N LYS A 127 -0.27 12.17 -28.07
CA LYS A 127 -1.70 12.45 -28.24
C LYS A 127 -2.52 11.22 -27.85
N ILE A 128 -3.55 11.44 -27.03
CA ILE A 128 -4.54 10.42 -26.69
C ILE A 128 -5.56 10.38 -27.83
N ASP A 129 -5.37 9.42 -28.74
CA ASP A 129 -6.30 9.07 -29.79
C ASP A 129 -6.73 7.59 -29.62
N VAL A 130 -7.63 7.12 -30.48
CA VAL A 130 -8.15 5.74 -30.45
C VAL A 130 -7.02 4.70 -30.49
N GLN A 131 -5.97 4.95 -31.28
CA GLN A 131 -4.83 4.04 -31.40
C GLN A 131 -4.01 4.02 -30.11
N THR A 132 -3.73 5.18 -29.52
CA THR A 132 -3.03 5.30 -28.23
C THR A 132 -3.79 4.57 -27.13
N VAL A 133 -5.10 4.76 -27.03
CA VAL A 133 -5.95 4.06 -26.06
C VAL A 133 -5.85 2.55 -26.25
N LYS A 134 -6.05 2.06 -27.49
CA LYS A 134 -5.96 0.64 -27.82
C LYS A 134 -4.62 0.02 -27.44
N GLU A 135 -3.52 0.66 -27.77
CA GLU A 135 -2.17 0.12 -27.51
C GLU A 135 -1.79 0.17 -26.04
N THR A 136 -2.30 1.15 -25.29
CA THR A 136 -2.07 1.25 -23.85
C THR A 136 -2.91 0.22 -23.10
N ARG A 137 -4.14 -0.04 -23.54
CA ARG A 137 -4.94 -1.18 -23.05
C ARG A 137 -4.19 -2.49 -23.30
N ARG A 138 -3.68 -2.71 -24.52
CA ARG A 138 -2.89 -3.90 -24.86
C ARG A 138 -1.68 -4.07 -23.93
N PHE A 139 -0.94 -3.00 -23.65
CA PHE A 139 0.15 -3.03 -22.69
C PHE A 139 -0.29 -3.51 -21.30
N LEU A 140 -1.36 -2.92 -20.75
CA LEU A 140 -1.85 -3.32 -19.44
C LEU A 140 -2.34 -4.77 -19.43
N THR A 141 -3.06 -5.22 -20.46
CA THR A 141 -3.51 -6.62 -20.61
C THR A 141 -2.33 -7.59 -20.71
N ASP A 142 -1.29 -7.26 -21.48
CA ASP A 142 -0.08 -8.07 -21.60
C ASP A 142 0.64 -8.22 -20.25
N TRP A 143 0.70 -7.14 -19.45
CA TRP A 143 1.30 -7.17 -18.12
C TRP A 143 0.43 -7.88 -17.07
N ILE A 144 -0.89 -7.70 -17.12
CA ILE A 144 -1.83 -8.45 -16.28
C ILE A 144 -1.67 -9.95 -16.54
N THR A 145 -1.62 -10.37 -17.80
CA THR A 145 -1.39 -11.77 -18.17
C THR A 145 -0.03 -12.28 -17.69
N ARG A 146 1.00 -11.42 -17.72
CA ARG A 146 2.37 -11.80 -17.37
C ARG A 146 2.57 -12.02 -15.88
N ILE A 147 2.07 -11.11 -15.05
CA ILE A 147 2.36 -11.15 -13.60
C ILE A 147 1.16 -11.59 -12.77
N ASN A 148 -0.06 -11.61 -13.32
CA ASN A 148 -1.30 -11.93 -12.62
C ASN A 148 -1.48 -11.07 -11.34
N PRO A 149 -1.55 -9.73 -11.49
CA PRO A 149 -1.60 -8.81 -10.35
C PRO A 149 -2.96 -8.89 -9.64
N LEU A 150 -2.95 -8.67 -8.32
CA LEU A 150 -4.20 -8.60 -7.54
C LEU A 150 -4.97 -7.29 -7.78
N TYR A 151 -4.28 -6.21 -8.15
CA TYR A 151 -4.87 -4.91 -8.49
C TYR A 151 -3.90 -4.07 -9.33
N LEU A 152 -4.44 -3.04 -10.00
CA LEU A 152 -3.66 -1.95 -10.58
C LEU A 152 -3.44 -0.86 -9.52
N ALA A 153 -2.27 -0.21 -9.47
CA ALA A 153 -1.96 0.76 -8.42
C ALA A 153 -1.36 2.07 -8.95
N VAL A 154 -1.75 3.20 -8.34
CA VAL A 154 -1.16 4.51 -8.61
C VAL A 154 -1.05 5.37 -7.35
N SER A 155 0.05 6.13 -7.23
CA SER A 155 0.12 7.29 -6.34
C SER A 155 -0.25 8.58 -7.06
N LEU A 156 -1.21 9.33 -6.51
CA LEU A 156 -1.77 10.55 -7.11
C LEU A 156 -1.50 11.79 -6.26
N PRO A 157 -1.29 12.96 -6.89
CA PRO A 157 -1.05 14.21 -6.18
C PRO A 157 -2.34 14.78 -5.53
N PRO A 158 -2.22 15.78 -4.64
CA PRO A 158 -3.38 16.40 -4.00
C PRO A 158 -4.34 17.11 -4.96
N ASP A 159 -3.84 17.62 -6.08
CA ASP A 159 -4.62 18.26 -7.15
C ASP A 159 -5.21 17.23 -8.14
N PHE A 160 -5.35 15.98 -7.72
CA PHE A 160 -5.99 14.95 -8.52
C PHE A 160 -7.49 15.23 -8.66
N THR A 161 -7.93 15.35 -9.91
CA THR A 161 -9.33 15.49 -10.31
C THR A 161 -9.64 14.47 -11.41
N CYS A 162 -10.89 13.98 -11.41
CA CYS A 162 -11.45 13.09 -12.41
C CYS A 162 -12.99 13.08 -12.27
N PRO A 163 -13.76 13.33 -13.34
CA PRO A 163 -13.32 13.67 -14.69
C PRO A 163 -12.77 15.11 -14.81
N ASP A 164 -11.80 15.30 -15.70
CA ASP A 164 -11.36 16.61 -16.21
C ASP A 164 -10.88 16.46 -17.67
N ARG A 165 -10.38 17.55 -18.28
CA ARG A 165 -9.86 17.52 -19.67
C ARG A 165 -8.39 17.06 -19.77
N SER A 166 -7.81 16.52 -18.70
CA SER A 166 -6.41 16.12 -18.69
C SER A 166 -6.18 14.77 -19.36
N ALA A 167 -4.93 14.53 -19.77
CA ALA A 167 -4.47 13.23 -20.24
C ALA A 167 -4.69 12.12 -19.20
N ARG A 168 -4.52 12.44 -17.92
CA ARG A 168 -4.71 11.52 -16.79
C ARG A 168 -6.15 11.04 -16.69
N SER A 169 -7.14 11.94 -16.76
CA SER A 169 -8.56 11.56 -16.73
C SER A 169 -8.95 10.72 -17.93
N ALA A 170 -8.50 11.07 -19.13
CA ALA A 170 -8.73 10.25 -20.32
C ALA A 170 -8.11 8.85 -20.17
N MET A 171 -6.88 8.73 -19.66
CA MET A 171 -6.28 7.42 -19.40
C MET A 171 -7.01 6.60 -18.34
N ILE A 172 -7.50 7.23 -17.28
CA ILE A 172 -8.28 6.52 -16.26
C ILE A 172 -9.56 5.96 -16.89
N ARG A 173 -10.35 6.83 -17.53
CA ARG A 173 -11.67 6.49 -18.09
C ARG A 173 -11.59 5.54 -19.28
N ASP A 174 -10.66 5.80 -20.21
CA ASP A 174 -10.61 5.10 -21.48
C ASP A 174 -9.61 3.94 -21.49
N VAL A 175 -8.74 3.79 -20.47
CA VAL A 175 -7.74 2.71 -20.43
C VAL A 175 -7.80 1.92 -19.13
N VAL A 176 -7.56 2.56 -17.97
CA VAL A 176 -7.36 1.85 -16.70
C VAL A 176 -8.64 1.18 -16.23
N LEU A 177 -9.76 1.89 -16.18
CA LEU A 177 -11.02 1.35 -15.66
C LEU A 177 -11.58 0.23 -16.55
N PRO A 178 -11.62 0.36 -17.89
CA PRO A 178 -12.02 -0.74 -18.76
C PRO A 178 -11.13 -1.99 -18.60
N VAL A 179 -9.81 -1.81 -18.55
CA VAL A 179 -8.89 -2.96 -18.38
C VAL A 179 -9.03 -3.61 -17.00
N ALA A 180 -9.19 -2.82 -15.94
CA ALA A 180 -9.40 -3.34 -14.59
C ALA A 180 -10.73 -4.10 -14.48
N HIS A 181 -11.79 -3.58 -15.10
CA HIS A 181 -13.09 -4.25 -15.21
C HIS A 181 -12.95 -5.58 -15.95
N ASP A 182 -12.40 -5.57 -17.17
CA ASP A 182 -12.28 -6.76 -18.01
C ASP A 182 -11.40 -7.84 -17.38
N ALA A 183 -10.38 -7.45 -16.62
CA ALA A 183 -9.52 -8.36 -15.88
C ALA A 183 -10.10 -8.80 -14.53
N GLY A 184 -11.22 -8.23 -14.09
CA GLY A 184 -11.81 -8.54 -12.79
C GLY A 184 -10.90 -8.20 -11.61
N ILE A 185 -10.16 -7.08 -11.67
CA ILE A 185 -9.26 -6.63 -10.59
C ILE A 185 -9.56 -5.18 -10.16
N PRO A 186 -9.35 -4.81 -8.88
CA PRO A 186 -9.55 -3.43 -8.44
C PRO A 186 -8.50 -2.45 -8.98
N PHE A 187 -8.86 -1.17 -8.93
CA PHE A 187 -7.94 -0.05 -9.11
C PHE A 187 -7.63 0.60 -7.75
N ALA A 188 -6.37 0.49 -7.33
CA ALA A 188 -5.85 1.04 -6.09
C ALA A 188 -5.29 2.46 -6.28
N MET A 189 -5.83 3.41 -5.53
CA MET A 189 -5.42 4.82 -5.56
C MET A 189 -4.86 5.23 -4.20
N MET A 190 -3.61 5.71 -4.20
CA MET A 190 -2.92 6.27 -3.05
C MET A 190 -2.79 7.79 -3.24
N ILE A 191 -3.66 8.58 -2.64
CA ILE A 191 -3.88 9.98 -3.02
C ILE A 191 -3.27 10.95 -1.99
N GLY A 192 -2.58 11.99 -2.45
CA GLY A 192 -2.16 13.14 -1.63
C GLY A 192 -0.66 13.37 -1.54
N VAL A 193 0.16 12.69 -2.34
CA VAL A 193 1.63 12.88 -2.31
C VAL A 193 2.06 14.10 -3.13
N ARG A 194 2.84 15.01 -2.53
CA ARG A 194 3.56 16.08 -3.24
C ARG A 194 5.00 15.64 -3.47
N LYS A 195 5.31 15.22 -4.70
CA LYS A 195 6.62 14.64 -5.01
C LYS A 195 7.73 15.70 -5.00
N LEU A 196 8.89 15.34 -4.44
CA LEU A 196 10.15 16.07 -4.52
C LEU A 196 10.06 17.56 -4.16
N VAL A 197 9.37 17.89 -3.06
CA VAL A 197 9.41 19.25 -2.50
C VAL A 197 10.82 19.61 -2.00
N ASN A 198 11.62 18.61 -1.65
CA ASN A 198 13.07 18.73 -1.45
C ASN A 198 13.82 17.69 -2.29
N PRO A 199 14.19 18.01 -3.54
CA PRO A 199 14.80 17.04 -4.47
C PRO A 199 16.13 16.44 -3.97
N GLY A 200 16.90 17.18 -3.16
CA GLY A 200 18.18 16.71 -2.62
C GLY A 200 18.06 15.49 -1.69
N LEU A 201 16.86 15.20 -1.18
CA LEU A 201 16.57 14.04 -0.33
C LEU A 201 16.12 12.79 -1.10
N GLY A 202 15.98 12.87 -2.43
CA GLY A 202 15.51 11.75 -3.25
C GLY A 202 14.17 11.20 -2.74
N LEU A 203 14.13 9.90 -2.40
CA LEU A 203 12.92 9.22 -1.90
C LEU A 203 12.38 9.79 -0.58
N ALA A 204 13.19 10.52 0.19
CA ALA A 204 12.76 11.20 1.42
C ALA A 204 12.32 12.65 1.17
N GLY A 205 12.32 13.11 -0.08
CA GLY A 205 12.01 14.49 -0.47
C GLY A 205 10.54 14.78 -0.75
N ASP A 206 9.67 13.78 -0.61
CA ASP A 206 8.23 13.92 -0.83
C ASP A 206 7.52 14.47 0.41
N SER A 207 6.41 15.16 0.21
CA SER A 207 5.51 15.66 1.24
C SER A 207 4.07 15.25 0.93
N LEU A 208 3.10 15.87 1.61
CA LEU A 208 1.68 15.59 1.45
C LEU A 208 0.85 16.86 1.19
N GLY A 209 -0.36 16.68 0.71
CA GLY A 209 -1.41 17.71 0.69
C GLY A 209 -2.79 17.07 0.75
N ALA A 210 -3.77 17.81 1.28
CA ALA A 210 -5.17 17.41 1.25
C ALA A 210 -5.69 17.43 -0.20
N ALA A 211 -6.44 16.40 -0.58
CA ALA A 211 -7.09 16.30 -1.88
C ALA A 211 -8.61 16.55 -1.77
N ASP A 212 -9.25 16.89 -2.88
CA ASP A 212 -10.71 16.93 -2.94
C ASP A 212 -11.26 15.49 -2.96
N GLY A 213 -11.93 15.07 -1.88
CA GLY A 213 -12.49 13.73 -1.78
C GLY A 213 -13.65 13.44 -2.73
N THR A 214 -14.29 14.47 -3.32
CA THR A 214 -15.41 14.28 -4.27
C THR A 214 -14.98 13.51 -5.52
N VAL A 215 -13.68 13.52 -5.86
CA VAL A 215 -13.13 12.73 -6.97
C VAL A 215 -13.39 11.23 -6.80
N ILE A 216 -13.32 10.73 -5.57
CA ILE A 216 -13.56 9.31 -5.27
C ILE A 216 -15.05 9.00 -5.47
N GLU A 217 -15.93 9.88 -5.02
CA GLU A 217 -17.37 9.73 -5.16
C GLU A 217 -17.82 9.78 -6.62
N ASN A 218 -17.19 10.64 -7.44
CA ASN A 218 -17.45 10.69 -8.87
C ASN A 218 -17.03 9.38 -9.55
N LEU A 219 -15.83 8.87 -9.26
CA LEU A 219 -15.35 7.61 -9.82
C LEU A 219 -16.24 6.42 -9.41
N CYS A 220 -16.60 6.31 -8.14
CA CYS A 220 -17.44 5.20 -7.66
C CYS A 220 -18.84 5.23 -8.28
N ARG A 221 -19.40 6.43 -8.50
CA ARG A 221 -20.74 6.62 -9.08
C ARG A 221 -20.77 6.40 -10.59
N GLU A 222 -19.76 6.88 -11.31
CA GLU A 222 -19.68 6.81 -12.78
C GLU A 222 -19.26 5.41 -13.25
N PHE A 223 -18.55 4.65 -12.41
CA PHE A 223 -18.05 3.31 -12.71
C PHE A 223 -18.45 2.30 -11.62
N PRO A 224 -19.76 1.98 -11.49
CA PRO A 224 -20.25 1.08 -10.46
C PRO A 224 -19.68 -0.35 -10.57
N ASP A 225 -19.34 -0.77 -11.78
CA ASP A 225 -18.75 -2.09 -12.06
C ASP A 225 -17.21 -2.14 -11.84
N ASN A 226 -16.60 -1.02 -11.48
CA ASN A 226 -15.19 -0.98 -11.07
C ASN A 226 -15.09 -0.96 -9.55
N ARG A 227 -14.10 -1.67 -9.02
CA ARG A 227 -13.76 -1.70 -7.59
C ARG A 227 -12.56 -0.81 -7.31
N PHE A 228 -12.64 -0.04 -6.22
CA PHE A 228 -11.63 0.95 -5.84
C PHE A 228 -11.06 0.64 -4.46
N LEU A 229 -9.74 0.40 -4.41
CA LEU A 229 -8.99 0.39 -3.15
C LEU A 229 -8.43 1.78 -2.92
N VAL A 230 -8.76 2.45 -1.81
CA VAL A 230 -8.31 3.84 -1.61
C VAL A 230 -7.62 4.02 -0.26
N THR A 231 -6.48 4.69 -0.29
CA THR A 231 -5.83 5.26 0.88
C THR A 231 -5.41 6.70 0.58
N MET A 232 -5.53 7.59 1.56
CA MET A 232 -5.21 9.01 1.38
C MET A 232 -4.14 9.43 2.39
N LEU A 233 -3.27 10.37 2.01
CA LEU A 233 -2.08 10.72 2.77
C LEU A 233 -2.29 11.82 3.81
N SER A 234 -3.26 12.71 3.58
CA SER A 234 -3.61 13.79 4.51
C SER A 234 -4.53 13.28 5.61
N ARG A 235 -4.29 13.73 6.85
CA ARG A 235 -5.14 13.43 8.00
C ARG A 235 -6.55 13.99 7.79
N GLU A 236 -6.64 15.18 7.21
CA GLU A 236 -7.86 15.94 6.97
C GLU A 236 -8.82 15.20 6.01
N ASN A 237 -8.29 14.32 5.15
CA ASN A 237 -9.11 13.53 4.24
C ASN A 237 -9.75 12.28 4.87
N GLN A 238 -9.28 11.82 6.04
CA GLN A 238 -9.62 10.47 6.51
C GLN A 238 -11.10 10.33 6.88
N HIS A 239 -11.70 11.34 7.49
CA HIS A 239 -13.13 11.33 7.82
C HIS A 239 -14.00 11.28 6.57
N GLN A 240 -13.74 12.15 5.59
CA GLN A 240 -14.49 12.16 4.33
C GLN A 240 -14.40 10.80 3.63
N LEU A 241 -13.21 10.18 3.55
CA LEU A 241 -13.04 8.86 2.95
C LEU A 241 -13.93 7.79 3.63
N CYS A 242 -14.08 7.84 4.96
CA CYS A 242 -14.98 6.94 5.68
C CYS A 242 -16.45 7.22 5.30
N VAL A 243 -16.87 8.48 5.23
CA VAL A 243 -18.23 8.84 4.84
C VAL A 243 -18.54 8.40 3.41
N SER A 244 -17.63 8.60 2.47
CA SER A 244 -17.79 8.15 1.08
C SER A 244 -17.87 6.61 1.00
N ALA A 245 -17.07 5.87 1.79
CA ALA A 245 -17.16 4.41 1.84
C ALA A 245 -18.50 3.88 2.41
N ARG A 246 -19.22 4.69 3.22
CA ARG A 246 -20.60 4.37 3.61
C ARG A 246 -21.61 4.52 2.46
N LYS A 247 -21.23 5.17 1.36
CA LYS A 247 -22.12 5.42 0.21
C LYS A 247 -21.91 4.42 -0.92
N PHE A 248 -20.69 3.88 -1.06
CA PHE A 248 -20.28 3.12 -2.24
C PHE A 248 -19.75 1.73 -1.85
N GLY A 249 -20.50 0.68 -2.22
CA GLY A 249 -20.09 -0.70 -1.98
C GLY A 249 -18.86 -1.16 -2.80
N ASN A 250 -18.53 -0.42 -3.86
CA ASN A 250 -17.34 -0.63 -4.68
C ASN A 250 -16.12 0.16 -4.19
N LEU A 251 -16.16 0.78 -3.00
CA LEU A 251 -15.06 1.51 -2.39
C LEU A 251 -14.57 0.82 -1.10
N MET A 252 -13.29 0.46 -1.07
CA MET A 252 -12.63 -0.16 0.08
C MET A 252 -11.49 0.74 0.59
N PRO A 253 -11.69 1.48 1.70
CA PRO A 253 -10.61 2.16 2.39
C PRO A 253 -9.60 1.16 2.96
N PHE A 254 -8.31 1.40 2.73
CA PHE A 254 -7.26 0.55 3.28
C PHE A 254 -6.12 1.35 3.92
N GLY A 255 -5.58 0.84 5.02
CA GLY A 255 -4.29 1.26 5.52
C GLY A 255 -4.21 2.60 6.25
N CYS A 256 -3.09 2.81 6.93
CA CYS A 256 -2.65 4.12 7.43
C CYS A 256 -1.35 4.47 6.70
N TRP A 257 -1.45 5.15 5.57
CA TRP A 257 -0.35 5.28 4.62
C TRP A 257 0.73 6.27 5.08
N TRP A 258 2.00 5.85 5.04
CA TRP A 258 3.19 6.69 5.18
C TRP A 258 3.17 7.63 6.39
N PHE A 259 2.90 8.94 6.21
CA PHE A 259 2.87 9.93 7.29
C PHE A 259 1.76 9.67 8.31
N LEU A 260 0.74 8.90 7.93
CA LEU A 260 -0.33 8.44 8.81
C LEU A 260 0.03 7.15 9.58
N ASN A 261 1.17 6.52 9.27
CA ASN A 261 1.64 5.31 9.94
C ASN A 261 2.39 5.62 11.25
N ASN A 262 1.73 6.37 12.12
CA ASN A 262 2.20 6.75 13.46
C ASN A 262 1.14 6.34 14.49
N PRO A 263 1.50 5.85 15.69
CA PRO A 263 0.55 5.23 16.61
C PRO A 263 -0.70 6.06 16.92
N SER A 264 -0.56 7.37 17.13
CA SER A 264 -1.69 8.27 17.40
C SER A 264 -2.67 8.36 16.23
N LEU A 265 -2.17 8.47 15.00
CA LEU A 265 -2.98 8.57 13.79
C LEU A 265 -3.60 7.22 13.42
N VAL A 266 -2.85 6.12 13.59
CA VAL A 266 -3.39 4.77 13.43
C VAL A 266 -4.55 4.54 14.39
N GLU A 267 -4.44 4.98 15.65
CA GLU A 267 -5.53 4.86 16.63
C GLU A 267 -6.75 5.70 16.22
N GLU A 268 -6.57 6.99 15.94
CA GLU A 268 -7.63 7.91 15.50
C GLU A 268 -8.38 7.37 14.27
N MET A 269 -7.64 6.98 13.23
CA MET A 269 -8.21 6.47 11.99
C MET A 269 -8.92 5.13 12.18
N THR A 270 -8.36 4.22 12.98
CA THR A 270 -8.98 2.90 13.23
C THR A 270 -10.28 3.06 14.03
N ARG A 271 -10.32 3.95 15.03
CA ARG A 271 -11.56 4.25 15.79
C ARG A 271 -12.63 4.80 14.87
N MET A 272 -12.30 5.86 14.13
CA MET A 272 -13.22 6.53 13.21
C MET A 272 -13.77 5.57 12.15
N ARG A 273 -12.91 4.74 11.55
CA ARG A 273 -13.34 3.70 10.58
C ARG A 273 -14.23 2.67 11.25
N THR A 274 -13.89 2.19 12.44
CA THR A 274 -14.71 1.19 13.14
C THR A 274 -16.09 1.74 13.50
N GLU A 275 -16.17 3.00 13.93
CA GLU A 275 -17.42 3.69 14.26
C GLU A 275 -18.30 3.92 13.03
N LEU A 276 -17.72 4.32 11.90
CA LEU A 276 -18.46 4.64 10.69
C LEU A 276 -18.73 3.44 9.78
N LEU A 277 -17.88 2.43 9.78
CA LEU A 277 -17.90 1.32 8.84
C LEU A 277 -18.10 -0.05 9.51
N GLY A 278 -18.17 -0.11 10.84
CA GLY A 278 -18.10 -1.38 11.55
C GLY A 278 -16.79 -2.08 11.19
N LEU A 279 -16.86 -3.27 10.61
CA LEU A 279 -15.68 -4.07 10.24
C LEU A 279 -15.43 -4.13 8.73
N SER A 280 -16.11 -3.32 7.90
CA SER A 280 -16.02 -3.35 6.44
C SER A 280 -14.91 -2.43 5.87
N TYR A 281 -13.68 -2.60 6.35
CA TYR A 281 -12.51 -1.86 5.89
C TYR A 281 -11.22 -2.67 6.10
N ILE A 282 -10.10 -2.21 5.55
CA ILE A 282 -8.78 -2.82 5.81
C ILE A 282 -7.98 -1.86 6.71
N PRO A 283 -7.69 -2.21 7.97
CA PRO A 283 -7.15 -1.24 8.93
C PRO A 283 -5.71 -0.81 8.63
N GLN A 284 -4.89 -1.72 8.07
CA GLN A 284 -3.46 -1.46 7.92
C GLN A 284 -2.83 -2.12 6.68
N HIS A 285 -1.76 -1.50 6.17
CA HIS A 285 -0.72 -2.13 5.35
C HIS A 285 0.67 -1.67 5.84
N SER A 286 1.75 -2.40 5.51
CA SER A 286 3.08 -2.11 6.07
C SER A 286 3.86 -1.06 5.30
N ASP A 287 3.69 -1.02 3.97
CA ASP A 287 4.55 -0.28 3.03
C ASP A 287 6.05 -0.55 3.28
N ALA A 288 6.36 -1.82 3.58
CA ALA A 288 7.71 -2.25 3.95
C ALA A 288 8.64 -2.19 2.73
N ARG A 289 9.71 -1.40 2.83
CA ARG A 289 10.79 -1.29 1.83
C ARG A 289 12.02 -2.14 2.18
N VAL A 290 12.11 -2.54 3.44
CA VAL A 290 13.09 -3.52 3.95
C VAL A 290 12.29 -4.64 4.62
N LEU A 291 12.64 -5.90 4.33
CA LEU A 291 11.84 -7.07 4.67
C LEU A 291 11.45 -7.14 6.16
N ASP A 292 12.38 -6.86 7.05
CA ASP A 292 12.18 -6.93 8.51
C ASP A 292 11.40 -5.75 9.11
N GLN A 293 11.01 -4.78 8.30
CA GLN A 293 10.03 -3.78 8.71
C GLN A 293 8.67 -4.44 8.95
N LEU A 294 8.38 -5.58 8.32
CA LEU A 294 7.18 -6.37 8.61
C LEU A 294 7.06 -6.71 10.10
N LEU A 295 8.19 -6.98 10.77
CA LEU A 295 8.22 -7.33 12.20
C LEU A 295 7.61 -6.20 13.04
N TYR A 296 8.17 -4.99 12.95
CA TYR A 296 7.68 -3.88 13.79
C TYR A 296 6.37 -3.29 13.26
N LYS A 297 6.17 -3.17 11.94
CA LYS A 297 4.97 -2.58 11.35
C LYS A 297 3.72 -3.34 11.80
N TRP A 298 3.75 -4.67 11.73
CA TRP A 298 2.63 -5.49 12.17
C TRP A 298 2.52 -5.56 13.70
N THR A 299 3.64 -5.65 14.43
CA THR A 299 3.61 -5.68 15.90
C THR A 299 3.00 -4.40 16.47
N HIS A 300 3.45 -3.24 16.00
CA HIS A 300 2.97 -1.95 16.50
C HIS A 300 1.50 -1.71 16.09
N SER A 301 1.16 -1.95 14.82
CA SER A 301 -0.20 -1.72 14.33
C SER A 301 -1.22 -2.67 14.99
N ARG A 302 -0.88 -3.96 15.15
CA ARG A 302 -1.76 -4.91 15.83
C ARG A 302 -2.03 -4.52 17.27
N ALA A 303 -1.06 -3.98 18.00
CA ALA A 303 -1.27 -3.50 19.36
C ALA A 303 -2.27 -2.34 19.42
N VAL A 304 -2.15 -1.37 18.50
CA VAL A 304 -3.09 -0.24 18.41
C VAL A 304 -4.49 -0.70 17.99
N ILE A 305 -4.59 -1.54 16.96
CA ILE A 305 -5.87 -2.06 16.48
C ILE A 305 -6.56 -2.93 17.54
N ALA A 306 -5.80 -3.76 18.27
CA ALA A 306 -6.35 -4.58 19.35
C ALA A 306 -6.94 -3.73 20.48
N LYS A 307 -6.29 -2.60 20.83
CA LYS A 307 -6.84 -1.64 21.80
C LYS A 307 -8.19 -1.10 21.32
N VAL A 308 -8.27 -0.62 20.07
CA VAL A 308 -9.52 -0.08 19.51
C VAL A 308 -10.63 -1.13 19.48
N LEU A 309 -10.33 -2.35 19.03
CA LEU A 309 -11.31 -3.43 19.00
C LEU A 309 -11.78 -3.82 20.40
N THR A 310 -10.87 -3.84 21.38
CA THR A 310 -11.22 -4.14 22.78
C THR A 310 -12.25 -3.15 23.30
N ASP A 311 -12.01 -1.85 23.12
CA ASP A 311 -12.96 -0.81 23.54
C ASP A 311 -14.32 -0.99 22.86
N LYS A 312 -14.35 -1.23 21.54
CA LYS A 312 -15.61 -1.39 20.79
C LYS A 312 -16.38 -2.66 21.15
N TYR A 313 -15.68 -3.75 21.48
CA TYR A 313 -16.33 -4.94 21.99
C TYR A 313 -16.84 -4.78 23.43
N GLN A 314 -16.16 -3.98 24.26
CA GLN A 314 -16.65 -3.63 25.59
C GLN A 314 -17.90 -2.76 25.53
N ASP A 315 -17.93 -1.76 24.65
CA ASP A 315 -19.13 -0.94 24.37
C ASP A 315 -20.30 -1.84 23.95
N LEU A 316 -20.05 -2.78 23.02
CA LEU A 316 -21.05 -3.74 22.56
C LEU A 316 -21.53 -4.64 23.70
N ALA A 317 -20.63 -5.20 24.51
CA ALA A 317 -20.97 -6.06 25.63
C ALA A 317 -21.80 -5.31 26.70
N ALA A 318 -21.53 -4.02 26.94
CA ALA A 318 -22.29 -3.19 27.87
C ALA A 318 -23.77 -3.02 27.47
N THR A 319 -24.12 -3.24 26.20
CA THR A 319 -25.52 -3.27 25.73
C THR A 319 -26.28 -4.56 26.10
N GLY A 320 -25.58 -5.56 26.66
CA GLY A 320 -26.10 -6.91 26.91
C GLY A 320 -25.77 -7.92 25.79
N TRP A 321 -25.11 -7.48 24.70
CA TRP A 321 -24.70 -8.37 23.60
C TRP A 321 -23.66 -9.39 24.07
N GLN A 322 -23.91 -10.67 23.76
CA GLN A 322 -23.03 -11.77 24.17
C GLN A 322 -22.02 -12.12 23.07
N LEU A 323 -20.80 -11.59 23.22
CA LEU A 323 -19.71 -11.82 22.26
C LEU A 323 -18.99 -13.15 22.54
N LYS A 324 -18.87 -14.02 21.53
CA LYS A 324 -18.10 -15.27 21.65
C LYS A 324 -16.66 -15.07 21.15
N ARG A 325 -15.76 -15.95 21.60
CA ARG A 325 -14.37 -15.98 21.11
C ARG A 325 -14.31 -16.20 19.60
N GLU A 326 -15.24 -16.98 19.05
CA GLU A 326 -15.35 -17.29 17.63
C GLU A 326 -15.74 -16.06 16.81
N ASP A 327 -16.59 -15.17 17.35
CA ASP A 327 -16.93 -13.89 16.72
C ASP A 327 -15.69 -13.02 16.59
N ILE A 328 -14.93 -12.84 17.68
CA ILE A 328 -13.69 -12.06 17.67
C ILE A 328 -12.68 -12.63 16.67
N LYS A 329 -12.52 -13.96 16.63
CA LYS A 329 -11.62 -14.62 15.67
C LYS A 329 -12.03 -14.35 14.22
N ARG A 330 -13.31 -14.50 13.89
CA ARG A 330 -13.86 -14.20 12.56
C ARG A 330 -13.61 -12.73 12.19
N ASP A 331 -13.90 -11.82 13.10
CA ASP A 331 -13.84 -10.38 12.88
C ASP A 331 -12.40 -9.90 12.68
N VAL A 332 -11.46 -10.40 13.49
CA VAL A 332 -10.02 -10.15 13.30
C VAL A 332 -9.52 -10.78 12.00
N ALA A 333 -9.93 -12.01 11.66
CA ALA A 333 -9.54 -12.64 10.40
C ALA A 333 -10.03 -11.84 9.18
N ASN A 334 -11.23 -11.25 9.25
CA ASN A 334 -11.77 -10.35 8.24
C ASN A 334 -10.89 -9.10 8.09
N LEU A 335 -10.60 -8.40 9.19
CA LEU A 335 -9.78 -7.18 9.14
C LEU A 335 -8.36 -7.42 8.62
N PHE A 336 -7.74 -8.56 8.93
CA PHE A 336 -6.33 -8.85 8.60
C PHE A 336 -6.13 -9.72 7.35
N GLY A 337 -7.16 -9.89 6.51
CA GLY A 337 -7.02 -10.55 5.21
C GLY A 337 -8.34 -10.86 4.53
N GLY A 338 -9.36 -11.30 5.27
CA GLY A 338 -10.62 -11.74 4.69
C GLY A 338 -11.38 -10.64 3.94
N ASN A 339 -11.33 -9.39 4.41
CA ASN A 339 -11.92 -8.24 3.71
C ASN A 339 -11.24 -7.99 2.36
N PHE A 340 -9.91 -8.09 2.32
CA PHE A 340 -9.15 -7.94 1.08
C PHE A 340 -9.45 -9.09 0.11
N GLU A 341 -9.39 -10.34 0.56
CA GLU A 341 -9.67 -11.52 -0.25
C GLU A 341 -11.10 -11.49 -0.83
N ARG A 342 -12.11 -11.12 -0.03
CA ARG A 342 -13.48 -10.95 -0.53
C ARG A 342 -13.59 -9.82 -1.54
N PHE A 343 -13.03 -8.65 -1.24
CA PHE A 343 -13.09 -7.52 -2.15
C PHE A 343 -12.41 -7.82 -3.49
N LEU A 344 -11.40 -8.69 -3.53
CA LEU A 344 -10.79 -9.20 -4.77
C LEU A 344 -11.64 -10.25 -5.49
N ALA A 345 -12.37 -11.09 -4.77
CA ALA A 345 -13.22 -12.13 -5.34
C ALA A 345 -14.58 -11.59 -5.84
N ASP A 346 -15.06 -10.49 -5.26
CA ASP A 346 -16.34 -9.90 -5.61
C ASP A 346 -16.35 -9.44 -7.08
N THR A 347 -17.18 -10.08 -7.88
CA THR A 347 -17.56 -9.52 -9.18
C THR A 347 -18.70 -8.54 -8.91
N PRO A 348 -18.58 -7.24 -9.26
CA PRO A 348 -19.67 -6.30 -9.05
C PRO A 348 -20.95 -6.86 -9.67
N LYS A 349 -22.02 -6.92 -8.86
CA LYS A 349 -23.34 -7.31 -9.35
C LYS A 349 -23.94 -6.06 -10.00
N ALA A 350 -24.24 -6.19 -11.29
CA ALA A 350 -24.98 -5.20 -12.09
C ALA A 350 -26.30 -4.78 -11.43
#